data_AF-A0A7X7J2A0-F1
#
_entry.id   AF-A0A7X7J2A0-F1
#
_cell.length_a   1.000
_cell.length_b   1.000
_cell.length_c   1.000
_cell.angle_alpha   90.00
_cell.angle_beta   90.00
_cell.angle_gamma   90.00
#
_symmetry.space_group_name_H-M   'P 1'
#
loop_
_entity.id
_entity.type
_entity.pdbx_description
1 polymer ?
#
loop_
_entity_poly.entity_id
_entity_poly.type
_entity_poly.pdbx_seq_one_letter_code
_entity_poly.pdbx_strand_id
1 'polypeptide(L)'
;QRPVNLDPGYVELSKLVLATTKNGSHRIYLKDGIYAESTLHYREGQWKPWPHTYPDYASGRYNTFFEELRNRYRNKLDALGETRRPEGGRL
;
A
#
# COMPACT_ATOMS: atom_id res chain seq x y z
N GLN A 1 2.64 13.01 -25.36
CA GLN A 1 2.90 13.46 -23.98
C GLN A 1 1.85 12.85 -23.07
N ARG A 2 2.19 12.45 -21.84
CA ARG A 2 1.20 12.05 -20.82
C ARG A 2 0.94 13.26 -19.92
N PRO A 3 -0.26 13.86 -19.95
CA PRO A 3 -0.54 15.09 -19.19
C PRO A 3 -0.59 14.84 -17.67
N VAL A 4 -0.77 13.59 -17.23
CA VAL A 4 -0.84 13.19 -15.83
C VAL A 4 -0.34 11.75 -15.67
N ASN A 5 0.22 11.43 -14.49
CA ASN A 5 0.51 10.06 -14.09
C ASN A 5 -0.68 9.49 -13.30
N LEU A 6 -1.13 8.29 -13.65
CA LEU A 6 -2.13 7.54 -12.90
C LEU A 6 -1.47 6.23 -12.47
N ASP A 7 -1.34 6.03 -11.17
CA ASP A 7 -0.77 4.83 -10.58
C ASP A 7 -1.91 3.96 -10.02
N PRO A 8 -2.32 2.87 -10.71
CA PRO A 8 -3.33 1.95 -10.17
C PRO A 8 -2.76 1.21 -8.96
N GLY A 9 -3.58 0.99 -7.94
CA GLY A 9 -3.14 0.32 -6.73
C GLY A 9 -4.24 0.18 -5.68
N TYR A 10 -3.87 -0.34 -4.51
CA TYR A 10 -4.76 -0.47 -3.37
C TYR A 10 -4.04 -0.21 -2.05
N VAL A 11 -4.79 0.23 -1.05
CA VAL A 11 -4.34 0.43 0.33
C VAL A 11 -4.92 -0.67 1.21
N GLU A 12 -4.07 -1.28 2.02
CA GLU A 12 -4.43 -2.19 3.09
C GLU A 12 -4.05 -1.58 4.46
N LEU A 13 -4.39 -2.25 5.57
CA LEU A 13 -3.96 -1.83 6.90
C LEU A 13 -2.44 -1.88 7.10
N SER A 14 -1.74 -2.70 6.33
CA SER A 14 -0.30 -2.95 6.50
C SER A 14 0.57 -2.32 5.41
N LYS A 15 0.01 -1.98 4.24
CA LYS A 15 0.79 -1.57 3.06
C LYS A 15 -0.03 -0.83 2.00
N LEU A 16 0.67 -0.04 1.19
CA LEU A 16 0.21 0.47 -0.10
C LEU A 16 0.85 -0.37 -1.20
N VAL A 17 0.05 -0.87 -2.14
CA VAL A 17 0.51 -1.65 -3.29
C VAL A 17 0.16 -0.93 -4.58
N LEU A 18 1.14 -0.74 -5.46
CA LEU A 18 0.95 -0.16 -6.80
C LEU A 18 1.20 -1.20 -7.89
N ALA A 19 0.42 -1.10 -8.97
CA ALA A 19 0.64 -1.82 -10.20
C ALA A 19 1.68 -1.09 -11.06
N THR A 20 2.57 -1.84 -11.70
CA THR A 20 3.63 -1.27 -12.54
C THR A 20 3.96 -2.21 -13.70
N THR A 21 4.36 -1.64 -14.83
CA THR A 21 4.91 -2.41 -15.97
C THR A 21 6.40 -2.70 -15.80
N LYS A 22 7.05 -2.12 -14.79
CA LYS A 22 8.49 -2.27 -14.57
C LYS A 22 8.73 -3.55 -13.78
N ASN A 23 9.48 -4.50 -14.33
CA ASN A 23 9.95 -5.66 -13.56
C ASN A 23 11.05 -5.25 -12.56
N GLY A 24 11.21 -6.00 -11.46
CA GLY A 24 12.20 -5.77 -10.41
C GLY A 24 12.22 -6.95 -9.42
N SER A 25 13.34 -7.20 -8.75
CA SER A 25 13.52 -8.36 -7.88
C SER A 25 12.52 -8.44 -6.71
N HIS A 26 11.99 -7.30 -6.27
CA HIS A 26 10.99 -7.18 -5.21
C HIS A 26 9.54 -7.14 -5.71
N ARG A 27 9.33 -7.23 -7.03
CA ARG A 27 8.01 -7.09 -7.65
C ARG A 27 7.43 -8.45 -8.02
N ILE A 28 6.15 -8.61 -7.73
CA ILE A 28 5.43 -9.86 -7.96
C ILE A 28 4.70 -9.77 -9.29
N TYR A 29 4.98 -10.69 -10.21
CA TYR A 29 4.25 -10.75 -11.48
C TYR A 29 2.77 -11.07 -11.23
N LEU A 30 1.86 -10.27 -11.81
CA LEU A 30 0.43 -10.51 -11.73
C LEU A 30 -0.07 -11.20 -13.01
N LYS A 31 -0.05 -10.46 -14.13
CA LYS A 31 -0.43 -10.89 -15.48
C LYS A 31 -0.12 -9.80 -16.50
N ASP A 32 -0.10 -10.13 -17.78
CA ASP A 32 -0.06 -9.19 -18.91
C ASP A 32 1.04 -8.12 -18.82
N GLY A 33 2.21 -8.51 -18.31
CA GLY A 33 3.35 -7.60 -18.10
C GLY A 33 3.17 -6.61 -16.95
N ILE A 34 2.16 -6.78 -16.10
CA ILE A 34 1.91 -6.00 -14.89
C ILE A 34 2.43 -6.74 -13.66
N TYR A 35 3.08 -5.99 -12.79
CA TYR A 35 3.64 -6.43 -11.53
C TYR A 35 3.05 -5.62 -10.37
N ALA A 36 2.93 -6.24 -9.21
CA ALA A 36 2.63 -5.56 -7.96
C ALA A 36 3.91 -5.19 -7.22
N GLU A 37 3.95 -3.97 -6.69
CA GLU A 37 4.99 -3.49 -5.79
C GLU A 37 4.36 -3.04 -4.47
N SER A 38 4.87 -3.54 -3.35
CA SER A 38 4.62 -2.94 -2.04
C SER A 38 5.40 -1.63 -1.99
N THR A 39 4.72 -0.49 -2.17
CA THR A 39 5.36 0.82 -2.33
C THR A 39 5.59 1.49 -0.98
N LEU A 40 4.66 1.37 -0.03
CA LEU A 40 4.84 1.83 1.36
C LEU A 40 4.34 0.74 2.31
N HIS A 41 4.90 0.67 3.52
CA HIS A 41 4.39 -0.18 4.59
C HIS A 41 4.04 0.65 5.83
N TYR A 42 3.01 0.22 6.57
CA TYR A 42 2.58 0.89 7.79
C TYR A 42 3.22 0.22 9.00
N ARG A 43 4.09 0.94 9.71
CA ARG A 43 4.81 0.41 10.87
C ARG A 43 5.05 1.53 11.89
N GLU A 44 4.90 1.19 13.17
CA GLU A 44 5.10 2.15 14.28
C GLU A 44 4.22 3.41 14.13
N GLY A 45 2.97 3.22 13.69
CA GLY A 45 2.00 4.33 13.59
C GLY A 45 2.23 5.27 12.41
N GLN A 46 3.03 4.89 11.41
CA GLN A 46 3.30 5.74 10.25
C GLN A 46 3.57 4.94 8.97
N TRP A 47 3.34 5.58 7.83
CA TRP A 47 3.77 5.10 6.53
C TRP A 47 5.28 5.24 6.37
N LYS A 48 5.95 4.13 6.06
CA LYS A 48 7.39 4.07 5.84
C LYS A 48 7.69 3.56 4.43
N PRO A 49 8.68 4.14 3.73
CA PRO A 49 9.16 3.62 2.45
C PRO A 49 10.00 2.37 2.64
N TRP A 50 10.07 1.57 1.59
CA TRP A 50 11.12 0.58 1.36
C TRP A 50 12.32 1.23 0.69
N PRO A 51 13.51 0.58 0.69
CA PRO A 51 14.68 1.10 -0.02
C PRO A 51 14.47 1.34 -1.53
N HIS A 52 13.49 0.65 -2.13
CA HIS A 52 13.15 0.71 -3.56
C HIS A 52 11.89 1.53 -3.87
N THR A 53 11.29 2.20 -2.87
CA THR A 53 10.12 3.04 -3.08
C THR A 53 10.43 4.23 -3.98
N TYR A 54 9.49 4.60 -4.85
CA TYR A 54 9.63 5.78 -5.71
C TYR A 54 9.87 7.06 -4.88
N PRO A 55 10.77 7.98 -5.32
CA PRO A 55 11.16 9.14 -4.52
C PRO A 55 10.01 10.05 -4.07
N ASP A 56 8.99 10.23 -4.90
CA ASP A 56 7.81 11.03 -4.59
C ASP A 56 6.94 10.40 -3.50
N TYR A 57 6.76 9.07 -3.51
CA TYR A 57 6.11 8.35 -2.41
C TYR A 57 6.98 8.33 -1.14
N ALA A 58 8.29 8.16 -1.29
CA ALA A 58 9.24 8.16 -0.18
C ALA A 58 9.35 9.54 0.52
N SER A 59 9.03 10.62 -0.18
CA SER A 59 9.03 11.99 0.38
C SER A 59 8.00 12.21 1.49
N GLY A 60 7.02 11.32 1.64
CA GLY A 60 5.93 11.46 2.60
C GLY A 60 4.84 12.44 2.17
N ARG A 61 4.94 13.04 0.98
CA ARG A 61 3.96 13.99 0.41
C ARG A 61 2.51 13.48 0.47
N TYR A 62 2.32 12.18 0.37
CA TYR A 62 1.00 11.54 0.32
C TYR A 62 0.58 10.86 1.63
N ASN A 63 1.39 10.94 2.70
CA ASN A 63 1.15 10.18 3.93
C ASN A 63 -0.20 10.49 4.59
N THR A 64 -0.58 11.77 4.69
CA THR A 64 -1.88 12.18 5.25
C THR A 64 -3.04 11.56 4.47
N PHE A 65 -2.96 11.59 3.15
CA PHE A 65 -3.98 10.99 2.28
C PHE A 65 -4.08 9.48 2.48
N PHE A 66 -2.94 8.78 2.56
CA PHE A 66 -2.96 7.33 2.80
C PHE A 66 -3.44 6.96 4.20
N GLU A 67 -3.18 7.80 5.20
CA GLU A 67 -3.71 7.61 6.55
C GLU A 67 -5.23 7.72 6.59
N GLU A 68 -5.81 8.71 5.91
CA GLU A 68 -7.26 8.83 5.76
C GLU A 68 -7.88 7.60 5.07
N LEU A 69 -7.28 7.14 3.98
CA LEU A 69 -7.74 5.94 3.27
C LEU A 69 -7.66 4.69 4.14
N ARG A 70 -6.56 4.52 4.88
CA ARG A 70 -6.37 3.41 5.82
C ARG A 70 -7.41 3.41 6.92
N ASN A 71 -7.73 4.57 7.48
CA ASN A 71 -8.77 4.73 8.50
C ASN A 71 -10.15 4.39 7.96
N ARG A 72 -10.48 4.86 6.75
CA ARG A 72 -11.74 4.49 6.08
C ARG A 72 -11.84 2.99 5.85
N TYR A 73 -10.75 2.35 5.40
CA TYR A 73 -10.72 0.91 5.19
C TYR A 73 -10.86 0.13 6.50
N ARG A 74 -10.17 0.55 7.56
CA ARG A 74 -10.30 -0.03 8.90
C ARG A 74 -11.73 0.00 9.42
N ASN A 75 -12.38 1.16 9.34
CA ASN A 75 -13.77 1.30 9.78
C ASN A 75 -14.72 0.39 9.00
N LYS A 76 -14.46 0.15 7.71
CA LYS A 76 -15.23 -0.82 6.92
C LYS A 76 -15.03 -2.24 7.43
N LEU A 77 -13.79 -2.63 7.71
CA LEU A 77 -13.49 -3.95 8.29
C LEU A 77 -14.10 -4.12 9.68
N ASP A 78 -14.08 -3.07 10.52
CA ASP A 78 -14.74 -3.05 11.83
C ASP A 78 -16.25 -3.28 11.70
N ALA A 79 -16.91 -2.60 10.76
CA ALA A 79 -18.33 -2.77 10.49
C ALA A 79 -18.68 -4.17 9.97
N LEU A 80 -17.74 -4.83 9.26
CA LEU A 80 -17.87 -6.21 8.80
C LEU A 80 -17.46 -7.25 9.88
N GLY A 81 -16.93 -6.82 11.01
CA GLY A 81 -16.46 -7.69 12.09
C GLY A 81 -15.10 -8.36 11.83
N GLU A 82 -14.36 -7.93 10.80
CA GLU A 82 -13.13 -8.58 10.32
C GLU A 82 -11.85 -8.10 11.03
N THR A 83 -11.89 -6.99 11.76
CA THR A 83 -10.77 -6.47 12.56
C THR A 83 -10.59 -7.16 13.91
N ARG A 84 -11.60 -7.92 14.37
CA ARG A 84 -11.48 -8.73 15.57
C ARG A 84 -10.56 -9.90 15.24
N ARG A 85 -9.34 -9.88 15.79
CA ARG A 85 -8.51 -11.08 15.80
C ARG A 85 -9.33 -12.20 16.47
N PRO A 86 -9.40 -13.42 15.91
CA PRO A 86 -9.66 -14.57 16.77
C PRO A 86 -8.56 -14.56 17.85
N GLU A 87 -8.96 -14.63 19.12
CA GLU A 87 -8.03 -14.65 20.24
C GLU A 87 -6.97 -15.74 20.01
N GLY A 88 -5.68 -15.39 20.08
CA GLY A 88 -4.60 -16.39 20.19
C GLY A 88 -3.49 -16.43 19.13
N GLY A 89 -3.23 -15.38 18.35
CA GLY A 89 -2.11 -15.36 17.39
C GLY A 89 -1.06 -14.28 17.69
N ARG A 90 0.08 -14.66 18.27
CA ARG A 90 1.29 -13.82 18.37
C ARG A 90 2.15 -14.04 17.11
N LEU A 91 2.61 -12.95 16.51
CA LEU A 91 3.91 -12.89 15.83
C LEU A 91 4.74 -11.87 16.60
#